data_AF-A0A7E4W7H9-F1
#
_entry.id   AF-A0A7E4W7H9-F1
#
_cell.length_a   1.000
_cell.length_b   1.000
_cell.length_c   1.000
_cell.angle_alpha   90.00
_cell.angle_beta   90.00
_cell.angle_gamma   90.00
#
_symmetry.space_group_name_H-M   'P 1'
#
loop_
_entity.id
_entity.type
_entity.pdbx_description
1 polymer ?
#
loop_
_entity_poly.entity_id
_entity_poly.type
_entity_poly.pdbx_seq_one_letter_code
_entity_poly.pdbx_strand_id
1 'polypeptide(L)'
;MIYTSTVRGILRRTNLSLLRWHSTKPPSESENYVNRVRHMDYWQQNDNALEMEFERGKFMLMVDKEPLVSSAARLQFDYEANSEAKFDLNLSPQLATFEYKELETKLREYGLAIGMLNSVLLDVLDPDEHFYDYRPLFGCAVRTMEPPAESGIAVRDLRRQFGHALGGHFMNLRLAMLTIDDEHQRNTLARFQALTRWHLIYRRCPTCTAPLKCHSSKMSATCLRCSRVFYPTISPVAIVLITNEANDHCLLVRHRGSVGSVFTCVAGFAMAGESLHETVRREIAEEVGLYARDIHTLNMSQPWPMPNNSLMTAFTAVANMEDKIEVAPDELERAEWFTRDQVREALERVNSDPYLRGVRHDKSDPETRQVLRYIPPKGAVAHHIIRQWVDQK
;
A
#
# COMPACT_ATOMS: atom_id res chain seq x y z
N MET A 1 41.14 11.65 39.21
CA MET A 1 40.00 12.46 39.72
C MET A 1 40.32 13.90 39.35
N ILE A 2 39.62 14.62 38.47
CA ILE A 2 38.18 14.71 38.19
C ILE A 2 37.97 14.98 36.69
N TYR A 3 36.81 14.55 36.22
CA TYR A 3 36.30 14.48 34.85
C TYR A 3 36.44 15.75 33.99
N THR A 4 36.87 15.54 32.75
CA THR A 4 36.72 16.45 31.61
C THR A 4 35.33 16.27 30.99
N SER A 5 34.44 17.22 31.26
CA SER A 5 33.25 17.47 30.43
C SER A 5 33.38 18.88 29.87
N THR A 6 33.49 19.02 28.55
CA THR A 6 32.87 20.06 27.69
C THR A 6 33.55 20.06 26.31
N VAL A 7 33.33 19.00 25.52
CA VAL A 7 33.42 19.05 24.05
C VAL A 7 32.40 18.05 23.48
N ARG A 8 31.10 18.29 23.71
CA ARG A 8 30.01 17.48 23.13
C ARG A 8 29.01 18.29 22.27
N GLY A 9 29.34 19.54 21.96
CA GLY A 9 28.39 20.47 21.33
C GLY A 9 28.58 20.79 19.85
N ILE A 10 29.69 20.44 19.19
CA ILE A 10 30.04 21.01 17.87
C ILE A 10 30.52 19.94 16.87
N LEU A 11 29.88 18.77 16.84
CA LEU A 11 30.16 17.71 15.86
C LEU A 11 28.89 17.10 15.23
N ARG A 12 27.79 17.86 15.15
CA ARG A 12 26.50 17.36 14.62
C ARG A 12 26.06 17.91 13.26
N ARG A 13 26.86 18.69 12.53
CA ARG A 13 26.36 19.36 11.29
C ARG A 13 27.24 19.37 10.05
N THR A 14 28.39 18.72 10.00
CA THR A 14 29.23 18.74 8.79
C THR A 14 29.94 17.39 8.62
N ASN A 15 29.70 16.75 7.46
CA ASN A 15 30.26 15.48 6.94
C ASN A 15 29.31 14.26 6.90
N LEU A 16 28.14 14.40 6.26
CA LEU A 16 27.38 13.24 5.75
C LEU A 16 27.80 12.83 4.33
N SER A 17 28.67 13.59 3.66
CA SER A 17 29.14 13.33 2.29
C SER A 17 30.14 12.17 2.16
N LEU A 18 30.37 11.40 3.24
CA LEU A 18 31.39 10.35 3.32
C LEU A 18 30.93 9.09 4.08
N LEU A 19 29.63 8.93 4.38
CA LEU A 19 29.14 7.72 5.06
C LEU A 19 29.04 6.52 4.11
N ARG A 20 30.16 6.09 3.52
CA ARG A 20 30.38 4.66 3.43
C ARG A 20 30.77 4.22 4.83
N TRP A 21 29.82 3.63 5.54
CA TRP A 21 30.14 2.89 6.75
C TRP A 21 30.95 1.68 6.32
N HIS A 22 32.27 1.86 6.14
CA HIS A 22 33.22 0.76 6.06
C HIS A 22 33.33 0.14 7.46
N SER A 23 32.23 -0.45 7.91
CA SER A 23 32.20 -1.28 9.10
C SER A 23 32.84 -2.61 8.72
N THR A 24 33.67 -3.14 9.60
CA THR A 24 34.21 -4.51 9.46
C THR A 24 33.31 -5.54 10.12
N LYS A 25 32.18 -5.10 10.70
CA LYS A 25 31.22 -5.94 11.42
C LYS A 25 29.79 -5.60 11.02
N PRO A 26 28.89 -6.59 10.95
CA PRO A 26 27.48 -6.33 10.70
C PRO A 26 26.90 -5.48 11.83
N PRO A 27 26.05 -4.47 11.52
CA PRO A 27 25.33 -3.72 12.54
C PRO A 27 24.38 -4.64 13.30
N SER A 28 24.14 -4.35 14.58
CA SER A 28 23.01 -4.96 15.29
C SER A 28 21.67 -4.57 14.65
N GLU A 29 20.60 -5.32 14.91
CA GLU A 29 19.27 -5.05 14.35
C GLU A 29 18.78 -3.62 14.65
N SER A 30 18.99 -3.15 15.88
CA SER A 30 18.61 -1.79 16.30
C SER A 30 19.46 -0.71 15.62
N GLU A 31 20.77 -0.95 15.47
CA GLU A 31 21.65 -0.04 14.73
C GLU A 31 21.29 0.01 13.24
N ASN A 32 21.00 -1.15 12.64
CA ASN A 32 20.58 -1.25 11.26
C ASN A 32 19.31 -0.42 11.01
N TYR A 33 18.29 -0.59 11.84
CA TYR A 33 17.06 0.22 11.75
C TYR A 33 17.35 1.74 11.81
N VAL A 34 18.13 2.18 12.81
CA VAL A 34 18.47 3.61 12.97
C VAL A 34 19.26 4.14 11.76
N ASN A 35 20.19 3.35 11.25
CA ASN A 35 21.01 3.74 10.10
C ASN A 35 20.18 3.81 8.82
N ARG A 36 19.24 2.88 8.59
CA ARG A 36 18.29 2.96 7.47
C ARG A 36 17.47 4.24 7.53
N VAL A 37 16.92 4.58 8.70
CA VAL A 37 16.14 5.82 8.88
C VAL A 37 16.99 7.06 8.57
N ARG A 38 18.25 7.08 9.00
CA ARG A 38 19.18 8.20 8.71
C ARG A 38 19.53 8.30 7.23
N HIS A 39 19.78 7.19 6.55
CA HIS A 39 20.02 7.18 5.11
C HIS A 39 18.80 7.65 4.34
N MET A 40 17.61 7.21 4.76
CA MET A 40 16.35 7.64 4.16
C MET A 40 16.18 9.16 4.29
N ASP A 41 16.39 9.74 5.48
CA ASP A 41 16.32 11.18 5.71
C ASP A 41 17.36 11.96 4.88
N TYR A 42 18.59 11.47 4.83
CA TYR A 42 19.67 12.09 4.05
C TYR A 42 19.34 12.13 2.56
N TRP A 43 18.95 11.01 1.97
CA TRP A 43 18.59 10.91 0.55
C TRP A 43 17.31 11.66 0.21
N GLN A 44 16.37 11.81 1.13
CA GLN A 44 15.18 12.63 0.93
C GLN A 44 15.53 14.12 0.74
N GLN A 45 16.54 14.61 1.43
CA GLN A 45 16.93 16.02 1.47
C GLN A 45 18.03 16.38 0.47
N ASN A 46 18.77 15.40 -0.06
CA ASN A 46 19.93 15.63 -0.91
C ASN A 46 19.78 14.95 -2.29
N ASP A 47 19.26 15.72 -3.25
CA ASP A 47 19.01 15.25 -4.62
C ASP A 47 20.28 14.66 -5.26
N ASN A 48 21.40 15.36 -5.19
CA ASN A 48 22.66 14.93 -5.82
C ASN A 48 23.15 13.60 -5.23
N ALA A 49 23.10 13.44 -3.90
CA ALA A 49 23.52 12.22 -3.25
C ALA A 49 22.63 11.03 -3.65
N LEU A 50 21.32 11.23 -3.77
CA LEU A 50 20.40 10.18 -4.20
C LEU A 50 20.59 9.84 -5.69
N GLU A 51 20.83 10.84 -6.54
CA GLU A 51 21.07 10.64 -7.97
C GLU A 51 22.35 9.84 -8.25
N MET A 52 23.41 10.07 -7.48
CA MET A 52 24.64 9.27 -7.55
C MET A 52 24.41 7.80 -7.17
N GLU A 53 23.37 7.52 -6.38
CA GLU A 53 23.02 6.19 -5.92
C GLU A 53 22.00 5.48 -6.80
N PHE A 54 21.50 6.15 -7.84
CA PHE A 54 20.38 5.67 -8.66
C PHE A 54 20.69 4.33 -9.34
N GLU A 55 21.82 4.24 -10.03
CA GLU A 55 22.22 3.02 -10.75
C GLU A 55 22.63 1.88 -9.82
N ARG A 56 22.94 2.18 -8.55
CA ARG A 56 23.22 1.18 -7.51
C ARG A 56 21.94 0.72 -6.80
N GLY A 57 20.81 1.39 -7.02
CA GLY A 57 19.54 1.02 -6.40
C GLY A 57 18.99 -0.31 -6.90
N LYS A 58 18.04 -0.86 -6.14
CA LYS A 58 17.11 -1.88 -6.66
C LYS A 58 15.79 -1.23 -7.04
N PHE A 59 15.05 -1.87 -7.93
CA PHE A 59 13.86 -1.30 -8.53
C PHE A 59 12.66 -2.23 -8.46
N MET A 60 11.53 -1.70 -8.03
CA MET A 60 10.21 -2.27 -8.27
C MET A 60 9.61 -1.61 -9.51
N LEU A 61 8.83 -2.37 -10.30
CA LEU A 61 8.22 -1.87 -11.53
C LEU A 61 6.70 -1.76 -11.40
N MET A 62 6.15 -0.64 -11.89
CA MET A 62 4.72 -0.46 -12.10
C MET A 62 4.48 0.02 -13.52
N VAL A 63 3.56 -0.63 -14.24
CA VAL A 63 3.17 -0.25 -15.60
C VAL A 63 1.69 0.07 -15.59
N ASP A 64 1.33 1.30 -15.95
CA ASP A 64 -0.08 1.75 -16.00
C ASP A 64 -0.85 1.53 -14.68
N LYS A 65 -0.17 1.78 -13.56
CA LYS A 65 -0.67 1.57 -12.17
C LYS A 65 -0.83 0.11 -11.75
N GLU A 66 -0.31 -0.84 -12.53
CA GLU A 66 -0.29 -2.25 -12.15
C GLU A 66 1.14 -2.64 -11.75
N PRO A 67 1.37 -2.99 -10.47
CA PRO A 67 2.67 -3.49 -10.04
C PRO A 67 3.00 -4.82 -10.69
N LEU A 68 4.28 -5.04 -10.97
CA LEU A 68 4.78 -6.35 -11.34
C LEU A 68 4.95 -7.20 -10.07
N VAL A 69 4.29 -8.36 -10.07
CA VAL A 69 4.39 -9.33 -8.99
C VAL A 69 4.93 -10.66 -9.52
N SER A 70 5.65 -11.39 -8.66
CA SER A 70 6.13 -12.75 -8.89
C SER A 70 5.56 -13.70 -7.84
N SER A 71 5.57 -15.00 -8.12
CA SER A 71 5.25 -16.03 -7.13
C SER A 71 6.48 -16.29 -6.24
N ALA A 72 6.27 -16.41 -4.93
CA ALA A 72 7.34 -16.65 -3.94
C ALA A 72 8.33 -17.79 -4.30
N ALA A 73 7.86 -18.84 -4.99
CA ALA A 73 8.70 -19.97 -5.42
C ALA A 73 9.85 -19.60 -6.38
N ARG A 74 9.80 -18.44 -7.04
CA ARG A 74 10.83 -18.03 -8.00
C ARG A 74 12.03 -17.32 -7.37
N LEU A 75 11.92 -16.90 -6.10
CA LEU A 75 13.05 -16.31 -5.36
C LEU A 75 14.10 -17.35 -4.90
N GLN A 76 13.81 -18.64 -5.05
CA GLN A 76 14.71 -19.73 -4.65
C GLN A 76 15.41 -20.45 -5.82
N PHE A 77 15.01 -20.20 -7.06
CA PHE A 77 15.59 -20.91 -8.22
C PHE A 77 16.11 -19.94 -9.26
N ASP A 78 17.44 -19.89 -9.34
CA ASP A 78 18.18 -19.34 -10.45
C ASP A 78 17.69 -19.88 -11.80
N TYR A 79 17.64 -18.98 -12.78
CA TYR A 79 17.87 -19.19 -14.22
C TYR A 79 17.70 -20.61 -14.78
N GLU A 80 16.46 -21.05 -14.99
CA GLU A 80 16.16 -21.95 -16.12
C GLU A 80 14.97 -21.39 -16.93
N ALA A 81 15.34 -20.77 -18.06
CA ALA A 81 14.42 -20.38 -19.11
C ALA A 81 13.92 -21.65 -19.82
N ASN A 82 12.62 -21.93 -19.73
CA ASN A 82 11.78 -22.75 -20.63
C ASN A 82 10.75 -23.63 -19.90
N SER A 83 10.00 -23.07 -18.95
CA SER A 83 8.67 -23.61 -18.65
C SER A 83 7.64 -22.49 -18.73
N GLU A 84 6.51 -22.75 -19.38
CA GLU A 84 5.31 -21.91 -19.27
C GLU A 84 4.87 -21.91 -17.80
N ALA A 85 5.46 -21.02 -17.00
CA ALA A 85 5.21 -20.91 -15.58
C ALA A 85 3.76 -20.51 -15.35
N LYS A 86 2.90 -21.50 -15.09
CA LYS A 86 1.57 -21.26 -14.52
C LYS A 86 1.78 -20.62 -13.15
N PHE A 87 1.27 -19.41 -12.98
CA PHE A 87 1.23 -18.76 -11.68
C PHE A 87 0.43 -19.65 -10.73
N ASP A 88 1.12 -20.26 -9.76
CA ASP A 88 0.43 -21.04 -8.73
C ASP A 88 -0.26 -20.05 -7.80
N LEU A 89 -1.57 -19.95 -7.98
CA LEU A 89 -2.40 -19.04 -7.20
C LEU A 89 -2.57 -19.50 -5.75
N ASN A 90 -2.02 -20.65 -5.35
CA ASN A 90 -1.89 -21.04 -3.95
C ASN A 90 -0.70 -20.34 -3.27
N LEU A 91 0.18 -19.70 -4.03
CA LEU A 91 1.30 -18.92 -3.51
C LEU A 91 0.92 -17.45 -3.38
N SER A 92 1.32 -16.82 -2.28
CA SER A 92 1.16 -15.38 -2.08
C SER A 92 2.04 -14.62 -3.09
N PRO A 93 1.47 -13.63 -3.81
CA PRO A 93 2.25 -12.79 -4.70
C PRO A 93 3.24 -11.94 -3.90
N GLN A 94 4.39 -11.65 -4.50
CA GLN A 94 5.38 -10.74 -3.95
C GLN A 94 5.79 -9.71 -4.99
N LEU A 95 6.17 -8.51 -4.53
CA LEU A 95 6.68 -7.48 -5.42
C LEU A 95 8.03 -7.92 -6.01
N ALA A 96 8.12 -7.90 -7.33
CA ALA A 96 9.38 -8.20 -8.02
C ALA A 96 10.36 -7.04 -7.84
N THR A 97 11.63 -7.36 -7.55
CA THR A 97 12.71 -6.39 -7.42
C THR A 97 13.83 -6.72 -8.40
N PHE A 98 14.42 -5.70 -9.01
CA PHE A 98 15.43 -5.84 -10.06
C PHE A 98 16.66 -5.00 -9.77
N GLU A 99 17.79 -5.44 -10.28
CA GLU A 99 18.98 -4.60 -10.41
C GLU A 99 18.77 -3.57 -11.53
N TYR A 100 19.38 -2.38 -11.40
CA TYR A 100 19.20 -1.28 -12.37
C TYR A 100 19.44 -1.71 -13.82
N LYS A 101 20.60 -2.32 -14.09
CA LYS A 101 21.02 -2.71 -15.45
C LYS A 101 20.10 -3.76 -16.08
N GLU A 102 19.59 -4.68 -15.27
CA GLU A 102 18.65 -5.71 -15.72
C GLU A 102 17.34 -5.07 -16.17
N LEU A 103 16.76 -4.23 -15.31
CA LEU A 103 15.50 -3.55 -15.59
C LEU A 103 15.62 -2.56 -16.74
N GLU A 104 16.72 -1.79 -16.81
CA GLU A 104 16.98 -0.85 -17.90
C GLU A 104 17.03 -1.56 -19.25
N THR A 105 17.79 -2.66 -19.34
CA THR A 105 17.93 -3.45 -20.57
C THR A 105 16.56 -3.96 -21.02
N LYS A 106 15.78 -4.51 -20.08
CA LYS A 106 14.45 -5.05 -20.37
C LYS A 106 13.43 -3.98 -20.75
N LEU A 107 13.43 -2.82 -20.09
CA LEU A 107 12.54 -1.71 -20.48
C LEU A 107 12.87 -1.22 -21.89
N ARG A 108 14.16 -1.13 -22.25
CA ARG A 108 14.61 -0.66 -23.56
C ARG A 108 14.16 -1.58 -24.69
N GLU A 109 14.12 -2.89 -24.49
CA GLU A 109 13.57 -3.87 -25.45
C GLU A 109 12.10 -3.57 -25.82
N TYR A 110 11.35 -2.93 -24.91
CA TYR A 110 9.93 -2.58 -25.09
C TYR A 110 9.71 -1.07 -25.36
N GLY A 111 10.78 -0.31 -25.67
CA GLY A 111 10.70 1.13 -25.92
C GLY A 111 10.37 1.97 -24.68
N LEU A 112 10.55 1.41 -23.49
CA LEU A 112 10.36 2.08 -22.21
C LEU A 112 11.73 2.50 -21.65
N ALA A 113 11.72 3.50 -20.76
CA ALA A 113 12.93 4.00 -20.14
C ALA A 113 12.76 4.11 -18.62
N ILE A 114 13.87 3.91 -17.92
CA ILE A 114 14.00 4.15 -16.48
C ILE A 114 14.84 5.41 -16.26
N GLY A 115 14.45 6.21 -15.27
CA GLY A 115 15.19 7.40 -14.88
C GLY A 115 14.66 8.04 -13.60
N MET A 116 15.35 9.06 -13.12
CA MET A 116 14.96 9.79 -11.90
C MET A 116 13.60 10.48 -12.03
N LEU A 117 13.16 10.81 -13.25
CA LEU A 117 11.88 11.48 -13.46
C LEU A 117 10.67 10.56 -13.22
N ASN A 118 10.80 9.28 -13.54
CA ASN A 118 9.74 8.28 -13.39
C ASN A 118 9.99 7.28 -12.25
N SER A 119 10.98 7.56 -11.40
CA SER A 119 11.30 6.76 -10.22
C SER A 119 10.99 7.53 -8.93
N VAL A 120 10.60 6.81 -7.89
CA VAL A 120 10.37 7.32 -6.53
C VAL A 120 11.27 6.56 -5.56
N LEU A 121 11.79 7.22 -4.52
CA LEU A 121 12.52 6.53 -3.45
C LEU A 121 11.50 5.85 -2.51
N LEU A 122 11.62 4.54 -2.33
CA LEU A 122 10.69 3.73 -1.55
C LEU A 122 11.25 3.37 -0.18
N ASP A 123 12.49 2.89 -0.10
CA ASP A 123 13.10 2.43 1.14
C ASP A 123 14.63 2.45 1.01
N VAL A 124 15.30 2.16 2.12
CA VAL A 124 16.72 1.84 2.19
C VAL A 124 16.81 0.35 2.46
N LEU A 125 17.49 -0.39 1.61
CA LEU A 125 17.73 -1.82 1.81
C LEU A 125 18.78 -2.05 2.87
N ASP A 126 18.67 -3.20 3.54
CA ASP A 126 19.71 -3.67 4.45
C ASP A 126 21.07 -3.73 3.72
N PRO A 127 22.15 -3.45 4.45
CA PRO A 127 23.45 -3.30 3.84
C PRO A 127 23.96 -4.63 3.31
N ASP A 128 24.70 -4.60 2.21
CA ASP A 128 25.28 -5.83 1.65
C ASP A 128 26.27 -6.50 2.62
N GLU A 129 26.42 -7.82 2.52
CA GLU A 129 27.28 -8.59 3.44
C GLU A 129 28.78 -8.27 3.28
N HIS A 130 29.18 -7.65 2.17
CA HIS A 130 30.58 -7.50 1.78
C HIS A 130 31.19 -6.16 2.20
N PHE A 131 30.46 -5.07 1.97
CA PHE A 131 30.89 -3.69 2.22
C PHE A 131 30.04 -2.97 3.25
N TYR A 132 28.94 -3.60 3.70
CA TYR A 132 27.96 -3.04 4.61
C TYR A 132 27.41 -1.68 4.13
N ASP A 133 27.30 -1.52 2.81
CA ASP A 133 26.80 -0.29 2.20
C ASP A 133 25.29 -0.39 1.95
N TYR A 134 24.57 0.68 2.29
CA TYR A 134 23.13 0.75 2.11
C TYR A 134 22.81 1.07 0.65
N ARG A 135 21.73 0.48 0.16
CA ARG A 135 21.26 0.68 -1.22
C ARG A 135 19.84 1.23 -1.23
N PRO A 136 19.52 2.22 -2.07
CA PRO A 136 18.16 2.68 -2.19
C PRO A 136 17.30 1.62 -2.91
N LEU A 137 16.05 1.48 -2.45
CA LEU A 137 14.99 0.82 -3.19
C LEU A 137 14.15 1.90 -3.88
N PHE A 138 14.05 1.83 -5.19
CA PHE A 138 13.22 2.72 -6.01
C PHE A 138 11.98 2.00 -6.55
N GLY A 139 10.94 2.77 -6.83
CA GLY A 139 9.80 2.34 -7.64
C GLY A 139 9.81 3.07 -8.97
N CYS A 140 9.94 2.35 -10.08
CA CYS A 140 9.89 2.90 -11.44
C CYS A 140 8.48 2.73 -12.02
N ALA A 141 7.78 3.85 -12.24
CA ALA A 141 6.45 3.86 -12.82
C ALA A 141 6.49 4.31 -14.28
N VAL A 142 6.14 3.40 -15.19
CA VAL A 142 6.09 3.68 -16.63
C VAL A 142 4.65 3.61 -17.12
N ARG A 143 4.40 4.30 -18.24
CA ARG A 143 3.12 4.23 -18.95
C ARG A 143 3.35 3.63 -20.32
N THR A 144 2.45 2.74 -20.72
CA THR A 144 2.45 2.28 -22.11
C THR A 144 1.79 3.33 -23.00
N MET A 145 2.30 3.48 -24.21
CA MET A 145 1.61 4.21 -25.27
C MET A 145 0.61 3.25 -25.93
N GLU A 146 -0.60 3.73 -26.21
CA GLU A 146 -1.52 2.93 -27.03
C GLU A 146 -0.93 2.81 -28.44
N PRO A 147 -0.80 1.58 -28.98
CA PRO A 147 -0.35 1.37 -30.33
C PRO A 147 -1.42 1.91 -31.30
N PRO A 148 -1.04 2.34 -32.50
CA PRO A 148 -2.00 2.73 -33.53
C PRO A 148 -3.02 1.62 -33.75
N ALA A 149 -4.30 1.98 -33.89
CA ALA A 149 -5.41 1.03 -34.06
C ALA A 149 -5.18 0.04 -35.23
N GLU A 150 -4.40 0.46 -36.22
CA GLU A 150 -4.06 -0.29 -37.43
C GLU A 150 -3.00 -1.39 -37.22
N SER A 151 -2.32 -1.41 -36.07
CA SER A 151 -1.23 -2.36 -35.79
C SER A 151 -1.68 -3.80 -35.56
N GLY A 152 -2.97 -4.02 -35.21
CA GLY A 152 -3.49 -5.34 -34.84
C GLY A 152 -2.90 -5.93 -33.55
N ILE A 153 -2.03 -5.20 -32.84
CA ILE A 153 -1.40 -5.66 -31.60
C ILE A 153 -2.28 -5.29 -30.41
N ALA A 154 -2.79 -6.30 -29.70
CA ALA A 154 -3.46 -6.07 -28.43
C ALA A 154 -2.43 -5.70 -27.35
N VAL A 155 -2.53 -4.48 -26.79
CA VAL A 155 -1.68 -4.00 -25.66
C VAL A 155 -1.63 -5.01 -24.52
N ARG A 156 -2.75 -5.70 -24.28
CA ARG A 156 -2.86 -6.72 -23.23
C ARG A 156 -1.88 -7.88 -23.43
N ASP A 157 -1.69 -8.35 -24.66
CA ASP A 157 -0.81 -9.47 -24.95
C ASP A 157 0.66 -9.05 -24.83
N LEU A 158 0.99 -7.84 -25.27
CA LEU A 158 2.32 -7.26 -25.08
C LEU A 158 2.64 -7.10 -23.59
N ARG A 159 1.71 -6.57 -22.79
CA ARG A 159 1.89 -6.43 -21.33
C ARG A 159 2.06 -7.79 -20.65
N ARG A 160 1.34 -8.81 -21.10
CA ARG A 160 1.49 -10.18 -20.60
C ARG A 160 2.87 -10.75 -20.93
N GLN A 161 3.31 -10.64 -22.19
CA GLN A 161 4.65 -11.08 -22.62
C GLN A 161 5.74 -10.34 -21.85
N PHE A 162 5.60 -9.02 -21.68
CA PHE A 162 6.54 -8.20 -20.93
C PHE A 162 6.65 -8.63 -19.46
N GLY A 163 5.51 -8.84 -18.80
CA GLY A 163 5.49 -9.36 -17.43
C GLY A 163 6.20 -10.72 -17.33
N HIS A 164 5.91 -11.65 -18.24
CA HIS A 164 6.55 -12.97 -18.26
C HIS A 164 8.06 -12.90 -18.53
N ALA A 165 8.50 -11.99 -19.40
CA ALA A 165 9.92 -11.76 -19.69
C ALA A 165 10.68 -11.22 -18.47
N LEU A 166 10.00 -10.47 -17.60
CA LEU A 166 10.50 -10.02 -16.30
C LEU A 166 10.27 -11.04 -15.16
N GLY A 167 9.83 -12.25 -15.51
CA GLY A 167 9.63 -13.32 -14.55
C GLY A 167 8.38 -13.20 -13.66
N GLY A 168 7.46 -12.29 -13.98
CA GLY A 168 6.26 -12.02 -13.19
C GLY A 168 5.01 -11.80 -14.04
N HIS A 169 4.03 -11.10 -13.49
CA HIS A 169 2.89 -10.58 -14.22
C HIS A 169 2.39 -9.29 -13.58
N PHE A 170 1.73 -8.44 -14.37
CA PHE A 170 1.12 -7.23 -13.85
C PHE A 170 -0.20 -7.56 -13.17
N MET A 171 -0.35 -7.08 -11.94
CA MET A 171 -1.54 -7.31 -11.12
C MET A 171 -2.27 -6.00 -10.87
N ASN A 172 -3.59 -6.04 -10.80
CA ASN A 172 -4.37 -4.88 -10.38
C ASN A 172 -3.92 -4.42 -8.99
N LEU A 173 -3.70 -3.11 -8.82
CA LEU A 173 -3.20 -2.54 -7.56
C LEU A 173 -4.04 -2.92 -6.33
N ARG A 174 -5.39 -2.89 -6.44
CA ARG A 174 -6.27 -3.26 -5.32
C ARG A 174 -6.05 -4.73 -4.96
N LEU A 175 -6.03 -5.59 -5.97
CA LEU A 175 -5.84 -7.02 -5.76
C LEU A 175 -4.50 -7.29 -5.11
N ALA A 176 -3.41 -6.68 -5.59
CA ALA A 176 -2.09 -6.80 -4.99
C ALA A 176 -2.07 -6.35 -3.52
N MET A 177 -2.67 -5.21 -3.19
CA MET A 177 -2.82 -4.73 -1.80
C MET A 177 -3.63 -5.70 -0.93
N LEU A 178 -4.56 -6.47 -1.50
CA LEU A 178 -5.41 -7.42 -0.78
C LEU A 178 -4.78 -8.80 -0.64
N THR A 179 -3.90 -9.21 -1.55
CA THR A 179 -3.41 -10.60 -1.63
C THR A 179 -1.95 -10.79 -1.25
N ILE A 180 -1.11 -9.74 -1.27
CA ILE A 180 0.28 -9.82 -0.77
C ILE A 180 0.24 -10.02 0.75
N ASP A 181 0.93 -11.04 1.26
CA ASP A 181 0.92 -11.41 2.69
C ASP A 181 1.80 -10.51 3.54
N ASP A 182 2.94 -10.12 3.00
CA ASP A 182 3.93 -9.31 3.69
C ASP A 182 3.46 -7.85 3.81
N GLU A 183 3.32 -7.37 5.05
CA GLU A 183 2.85 -6.02 5.33
C GLU A 183 3.83 -4.96 4.83
N HIS A 184 5.14 -5.21 4.95
CA HIS A 184 6.15 -4.26 4.50
C HIS A 184 6.09 -4.04 2.98
N GLN A 185 5.87 -5.11 2.19
CA GLN A 185 5.64 -5.01 0.76
C GLN A 185 4.35 -4.25 0.43
N ARG A 186 3.24 -4.50 1.14
CA ARG A 186 1.99 -3.72 0.96
C ARG A 186 2.22 -2.23 1.25
N ASN A 187 2.91 -1.90 2.34
CA ASN A 187 3.21 -0.52 2.74
C ASN A 187 4.15 0.15 1.72
N THR A 188 5.12 -0.59 1.20
CA THR A 188 6.02 -0.15 0.13
C THR A 188 5.26 0.12 -1.17
N LEU A 189 4.33 -0.76 -1.57
CA LEU A 189 3.47 -0.57 -2.74
C LEU A 189 2.54 0.64 -2.57
N ALA A 190 1.97 0.83 -1.38
CA ALA A 190 1.16 1.99 -1.06
C ALA A 190 1.96 3.30 -1.19
N ARG A 191 3.18 3.34 -0.63
CA ARG A 191 4.11 4.46 -0.80
C ARG A 191 4.43 4.70 -2.29
N PHE A 192 4.70 3.64 -3.04
CA PHE A 192 5.01 3.74 -4.46
C PHE A 192 3.87 4.43 -5.22
N GLN A 193 2.65 3.91 -5.12
CA GLN A 193 1.51 4.51 -5.78
C GLN A 193 1.25 5.95 -5.30
N ALA A 194 1.33 6.22 -3.99
CA ALA A 194 1.05 7.53 -3.42
C ALA A 194 2.00 8.60 -3.94
N LEU A 195 3.31 8.34 -3.91
CA LEU A 195 4.33 9.28 -4.37
C LEU A 195 4.27 9.48 -5.89
N THR A 196 4.14 8.40 -6.66
CA THR A 196 3.99 8.48 -8.11
C THR A 196 2.77 9.31 -8.50
N ARG A 197 1.60 9.06 -7.88
CA ARG A 197 0.36 9.79 -8.15
C ARG A 197 0.49 11.26 -7.76
N TRP A 198 1.00 11.55 -6.56
CA TRP A 198 1.15 12.92 -6.08
C TRP A 198 2.02 13.74 -7.02
N HIS A 199 3.17 13.20 -7.45
CA HIS A 199 4.07 13.87 -8.37
C HIS A 199 3.46 14.15 -9.75
N LEU A 200 2.60 13.25 -10.24
CA LEU A 200 1.89 13.45 -11.50
C LEU A 200 0.85 14.59 -11.42
N ILE A 201 0.22 14.78 -10.27
CA ILE A 201 -0.84 15.78 -10.06
C ILE A 201 -0.26 17.15 -9.66
N TYR A 202 0.70 17.17 -8.73
CA TYR A 202 1.26 18.40 -8.16
C TYR A 202 2.43 18.93 -8.99
N ARG A 203 2.11 19.61 -10.11
CA ARG A 203 3.10 20.20 -11.02
C ARG A 203 3.32 21.71 -10.83
N ARG A 204 2.36 22.41 -10.20
CA ARG A 204 2.37 23.86 -10.01
C ARG A 204 1.97 24.24 -8.59
N CYS A 205 2.51 25.36 -8.11
CA CYS A 205 2.26 25.86 -6.76
C CYS A 205 0.79 26.30 -6.62
N PRO A 206 0.04 25.78 -5.64
CA PRO A 206 -1.35 26.18 -5.42
C PRO A 206 -1.50 27.64 -4.96
N THR A 207 -0.44 28.27 -4.44
CA THR A 207 -0.48 29.67 -3.99
C THR A 207 -0.18 30.67 -5.12
N CYS A 208 0.87 30.42 -5.92
CA CYS A 208 1.40 31.42 -6.85
C CYS A 208 1.50 30.94 -8.31
N THR A 209 1.00 29.73 -8.58
CA THR A 209 0.95 29.07 -9.89
C THR A 209 2.29 28.81 -10.58
N ALA A 210 3.43 29.16 -9.99
CA ALA A 210 4.75 28.85 -10.54
C ALA A 210 5.02 27.32 -10.55
N PRO A 211 5.88 26.81 -11.45
CA PRO A 211 6.26 25.39 -11.46
C PRO A 211 6.85 24.93 -10.12
N LEU A 212 6.57 23.68 -9.76
CA LEU A 212 7.20 23.00 -8.63
C LEU A 212 8.41 22.21 -9.13
N LYS A 213 9.58 22.44 -8.50
CA LYS A 213 10.73 21.54 -8.61
C LYS A 213 10.52 20.41 -7.62
N CYS A 214 10.30 19.21 -8.14
CA CYS A 214 10.19 18.03 -7.29
C CYS A 214 11.58 17.52 -6.93
N HIS A 215 11.73 17.14 -5.66
CA HIS A 215 12.96 16.50 -5.20
C HIS A 215 13.11 15.12 -5.83
N SER A 216 14.35 14.65 -5.92
CA SER A 216 14.70 13.38 -6.56
C SER A 216 14.07 12.18 -5.84
N SER A 217 13.88 12.28 -4.52
CA SER A 217 13.15 11.31 -3.70
C SER A 217 11.64 11.23 -3.96
N LYS A 218 11.06 12.27 -4.59
CA LYS A 218 9.61 12.49 -4.80
C LYS A 218 8.78 12.69 -3.53
N MET A 219 9.41 12.82 -2.37
CA MET A 219 8.72 13.03 -1.09
C MET A 219 8.33 14.49 -0.82
N SER A 220 8.83 15.42 -1.61
CA SER A 220 8.46 16.82 -1.53
C SER A 220 8.71 17.55 -2.84
N ALA A 221 8.16 18.77 -2.95
CA ALA A 221 8.40 19.65 -4.07
C ALA A 221 8.47 21.10 -3.61
N THR A 222 9.43 21.84 -4.16
CA THR A 222 9.71 23.24 -3.80
C THR A 222 9.25 24.16 -4.94
N CYS A 223 8.51 25.20 -4.60
CA CYS A 223 8.11 26.22 -5.57
C CYS A 223 9.31 27.10 -5.97
N LEU A 224 9.56 27.21 -7.27
CA LEU A 224 10.67 28.00 -7.81
C LEU A 224 10.53 29.52 -7.64
N ARG A 225 9.35 30.01 -7.24
CA ARG A 225 9.08 31.45 -7.05
C ARG A 225 8.99 31.86 -5.58
N CYS A 226 8.16 31.17 -4.80
CA CYS A 226 7.90 31.55 -3.41
C CYS A 226 8.62 30.65 -2.39
N SER A 227 9.44 29.70 -2.85
CA SER A 227 10.24 28.78 -2.02
C SER A 227 9.45 27.92 -1.03
N ARG A 228 8.12 27.88 -1.13
CA ARG A 228 7.28 27.00 -0.30
C ARG A 228 7.52 25.54 -0.68
N VAL A 229 7.59 24.69 0.33
CA VAL A 229 7.70 23.23 0.19
C VAL A 229 6.33 22.61 0.37
N PHE A 230 6.00 21.68 -0.51
CA PHE A 230 4.79 20.88 -0.47
C PHE A 230 5.14 19.41 -0.28
N TYR A 231 4.30 18.71 0.47
CA TYR A 231 4.44 17.29 0.77
C TYR A 231 3.20 16.53 0.28
N PRO A 232 3.32 15.22 -0.01
CA PRO A 232 2.19 14.34 -0.25
C PRO A 232 1.15 14.42 0.85
N THR A 233 -0.12 14.62 0.47
CA THR A 233 -1.23 14.65 1.42
C THR A 233 -1.68 13.22 1.74
N ILE A 234 -2.02 12.98 3.01
CA ILE A 234 -2.58 11.72 3.50
C ILE A 234 -3.95 12.03 4.08
N SER A 235 -4.99 11.38 3.57
CA SER A 235 -6.36 11.52 4.08
C SER A 235 -6.59 10.53 5.23
N PRO A 236 -6.87 10.98 6.46
CA PRO A 236 -7.23 10.09 7.56
C PRO A 236 -8.60 9.45 7.32
N VAL A 237 -8.70 8.15 7.57
CA VAL A 237 -9.93 7.36 7.43
C VAL A 237 -10.11 6.51 8.68
N ALA A 238 -11.29 6.57 9.29
CA ALA A 238 -11.65 5.64 10.36
C ALA A 238 -12.32 4.41 9.76
N ILE A 239 -11.97 3.22 10.25
CA ILE A 239 -12.66 1.97 9.91
C ILE A 239 -13.03 1.26 11.21
N VAL A 240 -14.30 0.88 11.36
CA VAL A 240 -14.87 0.43 12.63
C VAL A 240 -15.62 -0.88 12.49
N LEU A 241 -15.28 -1.87 13.33
CA LEU A 241 -16.13 -3.03 13.53
C LEU A 241 -17.11 -2.73 14.67
N ILE A 242 -18.40 -2.86 14.40
CA ILE A 242 -19.46 -2.60 15.37
C ILE A 242 -19.94 -3.95 15.90
N THR A 243 -19.97 -4.11 17.22
CA THR A 243 -20.48 -5.30 17.90
C THR A 243 -21.73 -4.97 18.68
N ASN A 244 -22.52 -5.99 19.02
CA ASN A 244 -23.57 -5.83 20.02
C ASN A 244 -23.00 -5.90 21.44
N GLU A 245 -23.83 -5.63 22.46
CA GLU A 245 -23.45 -5.67 23.86
C GLU A 245 -22.96 -7.04 24.33
N ALA A 246 -23.58 -8.12 23.85
CA ALA A 246 -23.21 -9.48 24.18
C ALA A 246 -21.92 -9.93 23.48
N ASN A 247 -21.43 -9.14 22.53
CA ASN A 247 -20.25 -9.42 21.72
C ASN A 247 -20.30 -10.77 20.99
N ASP A 248 -21.49 -11.23 20.59
CA ASP A 248 -21.71 -12.47 19.84
C ASP A 248 -22.12 -12.21 18.38
N HIS A 249 -22.48 -10.97 18.06
CA HIS A 249 -22.77 -10.49 16.71
C HIS A 249 -21.90 -9.28 16.35
N CYS A 250 -21.62 -9.12 15.06
CA CYS A 250 -21.04 -7.91 14.52
C CYS A 250 -21.84 -7.40 13.30
N LEU A 251 -21.87 -6.08 13.13
CA LEU A 251 -22.49 -5.45 11.98
C LEU A 251 -21.46 -5.36 10.85
N LEU A 252 -21.82 -5.88 9.68
CA LEU A 252 -21.04 -5.70 8.46
C LEU A 252 -21.89 -5.08 7.36
N VAL A 253 -21.25 -4.30 6.51
CA VAL A 253 -21.86 -3.54 5.43
C VAL A 253 -21.35 -3.98 4.06
N ARG A 254 -22.18 -3.81 3.03
CA ARG A 254 -21.81 -4.03 1.63
C ARG A 254 -21.99 -2.74 0.85
N HIS A 255 -20.89 -2.19 0.33
CA HIS A 255 -20.91 -0.97 -0.47
C HIS A 255 -21.60 -1.19 -1.83
N ARG A 256 -22.36 -0.19 -2.25
CA ARG A 256 -22.97 -0.14 -3.57
C ARG A 256 -21.90 -0.10 -4.66
N GLY A 257 -22.04 -0.95 -5.67
CA GLY A 257 -21.09 -1.02 -6.79
C GLY A 257 -19.78 -1.75 -6.48
N SER A 258 -19.63 -2.33 -5.27
CA SER A 258 -18.54 -3.26 -4.99
C SER A 258 -18.63 -4.48 -5.91
N VAL A 259 -17.46 -5.00 -6.30
CA VAL A 259 -17.34 -6.19 -7.16
C VAL A 259 -17.63 -7.40 -6.27
N GLY A 260 -18.91 -7.71 -6.07
CA GLY A 260 -19.33 -8.95 -5.39
C GLY A 260 -20.08 -8.84 -4.07
N SER A 261 -20.39 -10.00 -3.51
CA SER A 261 -21.04 -10.21 -2.22
C SER A 261 -20.04 -10.11 -1.04
N VAL A 262 -19.19 -9.09 -1.00
CA VAL A 262 -18.20 -8.89 0.09
C VAL A 262 -18.77 -7.94 1.13
N PHE A 263 -18.86 -8.39 2.37
CA PHE A 263 -19.25 -7.58 3.52
C PHE A 263 -18.02 -7.15 4.31
N THR A 264 -17.98 -5.90 4.77
CA THR A 264 -16.82 -5.28 5.44
C THR A 264 -17.27 -4.40 6.61
N CYS A 265 -16.31 -3.88 7.37
CA CYS A 265 -16.53 -2.84 8.37
C CYS A 265 -16.99 -1.52 7.75
N VAL A 266 -17.70 -0.69 8.54
CA VAL A 266 -18.03 0.70 8.19
C VAL A 266 -16.74 1.53 8.15
N ALA A 267 -16.58 2.40 7.16
CA ALA A 267 -15.38 3.21 7.04
C ALA A 267 -15.60 4.51 6.25
N GLY A 268 -15.03 5.61 6.76
CA GLY A 268 -15.11 6.88 6.05
C GLY A 268 -14.07 7.93 6.48
N PHE A 269 -14.02 9.00 5.71
CA PHE A 269 -12.98 10.02 5.81
C PHE A 269 -13.25 10.96 6.99
N ALA A 270 -12.18 11.34 7.71
CA ALA A 270 -12.35 12.40 8.70
C ALA A 270 -12.59 13.75 8.01
N MET A 271 -13.55 14.52 8.53
CA MET A 271 -13.78 15.88 8.09
C MET A 271 -12.83 16.88 8.78
N ALA A 272 -12.72 18.08 8.21
CA ALA A 272 -11.90 19.13 8.80
C ALA A 272 -12.42 19.50 10.20
N GLY A 273 -11.56 19.34 11.21
CA GLY A 273 -11.90 19.62 12.61
C GLY A 273 -12.40 18.41 13.41
N GLU A 274 -12.61 17.25 12.78
CA GLU A 274 -12.97 16.01 13.48
C GLU A 274 -11.75 15.29 14.05
N SER A 275 -11.88 14.76 15.25
CA SER A 275 -11.11 13.62 15.72
C SER A 275 -11.59 12.34 15.05
N LEU A 276 -10.72 11.33 14.94
CA LEU A 276 -11.12 10.03 14.39
C LEU A 276 -12.26 9.35 15.18
N HIS A 277 -12.39 9.65 16.48
CA HIS A 277 -13.50 9.13 17.29
C HIS A 277 -14.83 9.82 16.97
N GLU A 278 -14.81 11.09 16.55
CA GLU A 278 -16.00 11.78 16.04
C GLU A 278 -16.36 11.26 14.65
N THR A 279 -15.37 11.06 13.78
CA THR A 279 -15.54 10.42 12.48
C THR A 279 -16.21 9.05 12.61
N VAL A 280 -15.74 8.17 13.51
CA VAL A 280 -16.40 6.87 13.76
C VAL A 280 -17.88 7.05 14.11
N ARG A 281 -18.21 7.97 15.04
CA ARG A 281 -19.61 8.19 15.43
C ARG A 281 -20.47 8.66 14.26
N ARG A 282 -19.94 9.61 13.48
CA ARG A 282 -20.64 10.16 12.33
C ARG A 282 -20.86 9.11 11.25
N GLU A 283 -19.82 8.38 10.85
CA GLU A 283 -19.92 7.36 9.78
C GLU A 283 -20.91 6.24 10.16
N ILE A 284 -20.95 5.82 11.43
CA ILE A 284 -21.96 4.84 11.89
C ILE A 284 -23.38 5.44 11.79
N ALA A 285 -23.56 6.69 12.22
CA ALA A 285 -24.85 7.34 12.16
C ALA A 285 -25.32 7.60 10.70
N GLU A 286 -24.40 7.98 9.81
CA GLU A 286 -24.70 8.29 8.40
C GLU A 286 -24.95 7.02 7.58
N GLU A 287 -24.09 6.01 7.69
CA GLU A 287 -24.17 4.83 6.82
C GLU A 287 -25.26 3.83 7.26
N VAL A 288 -25.44 3.63 8.58
CA VAL A 288 -26.30 2.57 9.12
C VAL A 288 -27.37 3.07 10.11
N GLY A 289 -27.40 4.36 10.41
CA GLY A 289 -28.45 4.96 11.25
C GLY A 289 -28.36 4.60 12.74
N LEU A 290 -27.22 4.09 13.21
CA LEU A 290 -27.07 3.61 14.59
C LEU A 290 -26.30 4.60 15.46
N TYR A 291 -26.63 4.61 16.75
CA TYR A 291 -25.81 5.26 17.77
C TYR A 291 -24.86 4.23 18.38
N ALA A 292 -23.55 4.52 18.36
CA ALA A 292 -22.55 3.65 18.95
C ALA A 292 -21.84 4.28 20.15
N ARG A 293 -21.57 3.43 21.15
CA ARG A 293 -20.83 3.71 22.37
C ARG A 293 -19.53 2.90 22.41
N ASP A 294 -18.75 3.10 23.46
CA ASP A 294 -17.53 2.31 23.75
C ASP A 294 -16.58 2.22 22.54
N ILE A 295 -16.34 3.39 21.91
CA ILE A 295 -15.47 3.48 20.74
C ILE A 295 -14.02 3.41 21.20
N HIS A 296 -13.32 2.37 20.75
CA HIS A 296 -11.93 2.11 21.10
C HIS A 296 -11.08 2.02 19.85
N THR A 297 -9.89 2.63 19.90
CA THR A 297 -8.89 2.50 18.83
C THR A 297 -8.19 1.15 18.96
N LEU A 298 -8.02 0.44 17.86
CA LEU A 298 -7.17 -0.75 17.77
C LEU A 298 -5.74 -0.35 17.39
N ASN A 299 -4.74 -1.12 17.84
CA ASN A 299 -3.35 -0.92 17.44
C ASN A 299 -3.09 -1.43 16.00
N MET A 300 -3.86 -0.90 15.05
CA MET A 300 -3.83 -1.27 13.64
C MET A 300 -4.07 -0.02 12.79
N SER A 301 -3.17 0.20 11.84
CA SER A 301 -3.37 1.21 10.80
C SER A 301 -2.85 0.67 9.47
N GLN A 302 -3.42 1.15 8.38
CA GLN A 302 -3.04 0.68 7.05
C GLN A 302 -2.98 1.85 6.06
N PRO A 303 -1.82 2.08 5.41
CA PRO A 303 -1.73 2.91 4.21
C PRO A 303 -2.59 2.30 3.10
N TRP A 304 -3.49 3.08 2.54
CA TRP A 304 -4.40 2.65 1.49
C TRP A 304 -4.34 3.63 0.31
N PRO A 305 -3.71 3.25 -0.82
CA PRO A 305 -3.34 4.21 -1.87
C PRO A 305 -4.48 4.50 -2.88
N MET A 306 -5.73 4.16 -2.58
CA MET A 306 -6.84 4.11 -3.53
C MET A 306 -8.20 4.48 -2.90
N PRO A 307 -9.05 5.33 -3.51
CA PRO A 307 -8.79 6.14 -4.71
C PRO A 307 -7.84 7.32 -4.44
N ASN A 308 -7.76 7.77 -3.18
CA ASN A 308 -6.86 8.79 -2.68
C ASN A 308 -5.81 8.16 -1.76
N ASN A 309 -4.69 8.86 -1.53
CA ASN A 309 -3.68 8.43 -0.57
C ASN A 309 -4.22 8.58 0.85
N SER A 310 -4.58 7.46 1.48
CA SER A 310 -5.30 7.45 2.75
C SER A 310 -4.56 6.65 3.81
N LEU A 311 -4.81 6.97 5.09
CA LEU A 311 -4.37 6.17 6.23
C LEU A 311 -5.61 5.69 6.97
N MET A 312 -5.86 4.39 6.87
CA MET A 312 -6.94 3.71 7.61
C MET A 312 -6.50 3.53 9.05
N THR A 313 -7.34 3.91 10.01
CA THR A 313 -7.13 3.66 11.44
C THR A 313 -8.29 2.85 11.97
N ALA A 314 -7.98 1.74 12.64
CA ALA A 314 -8.97 0.75 13.04
C ALA A 314 -9.59 1.05 14.41
N PHE A 315 -10.89 0.79 14.51
CA PHE A 315 -11.69 0.98 15.71
C PHE A 315 -12.63 -0.20 15.95
N THR A 316 -13.09 -0.32 17.18
CA THR A 316 -14.28 -1.08 17.55
C THR A 316 -15.30 -0.15 18.19
N ALA A 317 -16.57 -0.48 18.09
CA ALA A 317 -17.65 0.23 18.75
C ALA A 317 -18.77 -0.74 19.14
N VAL A 318 -19.61 -0.35 20.11
CA VAL A 318 -20.77 -1.15 20.54
C VAL A 318 -22.05 -0.40 20.16
N ALA A 319 -22.98 -1.07 19.49
CA ALA A 319 -24.30 -0.56 19.17
C ALA A 319 -25.39 -1.56 19.60
N ASN A 320 -26.58 -1.05 19.92
CA ASN A 320 -27.70 -1.91 20.30
C ASN A 320 -28.26 -2.63 19.06
N MET A 321 -28.28 -3.96 19.11
CA MET A 321 -28.76 -4.78 17.99
C MET A 321 -30.28 -4.66 17.75
N GLU A 322 -31.05 -4.20 18.74
CA GLU A 322 -32.49 -3.96 18.62
C GLU A 322 -32.81 -2.65 17.89
N ASP A 323 -31.83 -1.74 17.77
CA ASP A 323 -32.02 -0.49 17.05
C ASP A 323 -32.19 -0.76 15.54
N LYS A 324 -33.10 -0.01 14.93
CA LYS A 324 -33.41 -0.17 13.51
C LYS A 324 -32.24 0.31 12.65
N ILE A 325 -31.67 -0.58 11.86
CA ILE A 325 -30.69 -0.22 10.83
C ILE A 325 -31.36 0.61 9.73
N GLU A 326 -30.80 1.78 9.44
CA GLU A 326 -31.21 2.65 8.34
C GLU A 326 -30.03 2.85 7.39
N VAL A 327 -30.01 2.07 6.30
CA VAL A 327 -28.92 2.06 5.33
C VAL A 327 -28.97 3.31 4.45
N ALA A 328 -27.86 4.03 4.32
CA ALA A 328 -27.70 5.10 3.32
C ALA A 328 -27.67 4.51 1.90
N PRO A 329 -28.72 4.71 1.07
CA PRO A 329 -28.89 3.96 -0.18
C PRO A 329 -27.92 4.40 -1.30
N ASP A 330 -27.32 5.58 -1.18
CA ASP A 330 -26.36 6.11 -2.14
C ASP A 330 -24.96 5.47 -1.97
N GLU A 331 -24.64 4.99 -0.77
CA GLU A 331 -23.32 4.46 -0.42
C GLU A 331 -23.32 2.94 -0.21
N LEU A 332 -24.34 2.44 0.48
CA LEU A 332 -24.46 1.05 0.88
C LEU A 332 -25.60 0.37 0.15
N GLU A 333 -25.37 -0.89 -0.19
CA GLU A 333 -26.41 -1.80 -0.66
C GLU A 333 -27.12 -2.49 0.51
N ARG A 334 -26.37 -2.81 1.58
CA ARG A 334 -26.86 -3.62 2.69
C ARG A 334 -26.02 -3.43 3.95
N ALA A 335 -26.65 -3.54 5.11
CA ALA A 335 -26.00 -3.63 6.42
C ALA A 335 -26.75 -4.65 7.27
N GLU A 336 -26.04 -5.60 7.87
CA GLU A 336 -26.65 -6.70 8.63
C GLU A 336 -25.77 -7.15 9.80
N TRP A 337 -26.44 -7.62 10.84
CA TRP A 337 -25.82 -8.30 11.97
C TRP A 337 -25.54 -9.75 11.61
N PHE A 338 -24.30 -10.19 11.85
CA PHE A 338 -23.86 -11.56 11.61
C PHE A 338 -23.35 -12.19 12.90
N THR A 339 -23.70 -13.46 13.11
CA THR A 339 -23.17 -14.23 14.22
C THR A 339 -21.68 -14.46 14.02
N ARG A 340 -20.97 -14.65 15.14
CA ARG A 340 -19.56 -15.04 15.12
C ARG A 340 -19.26 -16.28 14.27
N ASP A 341 -20.17 -17.26 14.24
CA ASP A 341 -20.01 -18.48 13.45
C ASP A 341 -20.13 -18.22 11.94
N GLN A 342 -21.10 -17.40 11.51
CA GLN A 342 -21.22 -16.99 10.11
C GLN A 342 -19.96 -16.26 9.62
N VAL A 343 -19.40 -15.40 10.47
CA VAL A 343 -18.19 -14.65 10.16
C VAL A 343 -16.96 -15.57 10.11
N ARG A 344 -16.89 -16.59 10.97
CA ARG A 344 -15.84 -17.62 10.93
C ARG A 344 -15.87 -18.41 9.62
N GLU A 345 -17.05 -18.85 9.18
CA GLU A 345 -17.20 -19.54 7.89
C GLU A 345 -16.76 -18.65 6.71
N ALA A 346 -17.05 -17.35 6.77
CA ALA A 346 -16.62 -16.39 5.75
C ALA A 346 -15.10 -16.18 5.75
N LEU A 347 -14.47 -16.14 6.93
CA LEU A 347 -13.00 -16.10 7.08
C LEU A 347 -12.35 -17.33 6.43
N GLU A 348 -12.83 -18.53 6.73
CA GLU A 348 -12.32 -19.78 6.16
C GLU A 348 -12.45 -19.81 4.62
N ARG A 349 -13.58 -19.31 4.11
CA ARG A 349 -13.81 -19.19 2.67
C ARG A 349 -12.86 -18.22 1.99
N VAL A 350 -12.63 -17.05 2.59
CA VAL A 350 -11.66 -16.07 2.07
C VAL A 350 -10.23 -16.61 2.11
N ASN A 351 -9.88 -17.38 3.14
CA ASN A 351 -8.55 -17.99 3.22
C ASN A 351 -8.32 -19.05 2.14
N SER A 352 -9.36 -19.78 1.74
CA SER A 352 -9.30 -20.75 0.63
C SER A 352 -9.46 -20.14 -0.76
N ASP A 353 -10.04 -18.94 -0.86
CA ASP A 353 -10.20 -18.18 -2.11
C ASP A 353 -9.85 -16.68 -1.92
N PRO A 354 -8.57 -16.35 -1.71
CA PRO A 354 -8.13 -14.97 -1.42
C PRO A 354 -8.28 -14.02 -2.62
N TYR A 355 -8.44 -14.59 -3.82
CA TYR A 355 -8.69 -13.86 -5.07
C TYR A 355 -10.18 -13.66 -5.35
N LEU A 356 -11.05 -14.13 -4.46
CA LEU A 356 -12.50 -13.97 -4.54
C LEU A 356 -13.09 -14.49 -5.86
N ARG A 357 -12.57 -15.59 -6.42
CA ARG A 357 -13.02 -16.15 -7.70
C ARG A 357 -14.43 -16.70 -7.65
N GLY A 358 -14.85 -17.19 -6.49
CA GLY A 358 -16.19 -17.71 -6.26
C GLY A 358 -17.24 -16.62 -6.04
N VAL A 359 -16.85 -15.34 -6.06
CA VAL A 359 -17.79 -14.22 -6.08
C VAL A 359 -18.56 -14.24 -7.40
N ARG A 360 -19.85 -14.55 -7.30
CA ARG A 360 -20.77 -14.46 -8.45
C ARG A 360 -21.16 -12.99 -8.67
N HIS A 361 -21.18 -12.56 -9.93
CA HIS A 361 -21.63 -11.22 -10.32
C HIS A 361 -23.12 -11.16 -10.69
N ASP A 362 -23.83 -12.28 -10.55
CA ASP A 362 -25.25 -12.34 -10.88
C ASP A 362 -26.07 -11.60 -9.80
N LYS A 363 -26.55 -10.40 -10.16
CA LYS A 363 -27.38 -9.56 -9.28
C LYS A 363 -28.82 -10.07 -9.18
N SER A 364 -29.22 -11.04 -9.99
CA SER A 364 -30.61 -11.54 -10.09
C SER A 364 -30.93 -12.71 -9.15
N ASP A 365 -29.90 -13.37 -8.60
CA ASP A 365 -30.06 -14.49 -7.66
C ASP A 365 -30.42 -13.98 -6.24
N PRO A 366 -31.57 -14.38 -5.66
CA PRO A 366 -31.98 -13.98 -4.31
C PRO A 366 -31.06 -14.51 -3.20
N GLU A 367 -30.41 -15.67 -3.38
CA GLU A 367 -29.55 -16.28 -2.34
C GLU A 367 -28.21 -15.55 -2.20
N THR A 368 -27.69 -14.96 -3.27
CA THR A 368 -26.48 -14.11 -3.24
C THR A 368 -26.72 -12.76 -2.54
N ARG A 369 -27.98 -12.40 -2.25
CA ARG A 369 -28.32 -11.13 -1.60
C ARG A 369 -28.29 -11.18 -0.08
N GLN A 370 -28.51 -12.33 0.57
CA GLN A 370 -28.70 -12.45 2.03
C GLN A 370 -27.53 -13.09 2.79
N VAL A 371 -26.71 -13.92 2.15
CA VAL A 371 -25.71 -14.71 2.88
C VAL A 371 -24.36 -14.00 2.93
N LEU A 372 -23.80 -13.84 4.13
CA LEU A 372 -22.39 -13.48 4.33
C LEU A 372 -21.50 -14.54 3.69
N ARG A 373 -21.02 -14.24 2.47
CA ARG A 373 -20.21 -15.20 1.70
C ARG A 373 -18.73 -14.92 1.83
N TYR A 374 -18.35 -13.66 1.69
CA TYR A 374 -16.96 -13.21 1.70
C TYR A 374 -16.82 -11.97 2.55
N ILE A 375 -15.66 -11.85 3.18
CA ILE A 375 -15.15 -10.61 3.77
C ILE A 375 -13.89 -10.19 2.99
N PRO A 376 -13.29 -9.02 3.28
CA PRO A 376 -12.05 -8.62 2.62
C PRO A 376 -10.92 -9.67 2.80
N PRO A 377 -10.05 -9.86 1.80
CA PRO A 377 -8.88 -10.71 1.91
C PRO A 377 -7.89 -10.25 2.97
N LYS A 378 -6.96 -11.15 3.34
CA LYS A 378 -5.98 -10.99 4.43
C LYS A 378 -5.08 -9.76 4.35
N GLY A 379 -4.92 -9.14 3.17
CA GLY A 379 -4.18 -7.89 3.04
C GLY A 379 -4.93 -6.66 3.54
N ALA A 380 -6.25 -6.73 3.78
CA ALA A 380 -7.06 -5.61 4.26
C ALA A 380 -7.07 -5.50 5.80
N VAL A 381 -7.01 -4.27 6.32
CA VAL A 381 -7.19 -4.01 7.76
C VAL A 381 -8.54 -4.50 8.28
N ALA A 382 -9.61 -4.40 7.48
CA ALA A 382 -10.93 -4.94 7.80
C ALA A 382 -10.87 -6.45 8.14
N HIS A 383 -10.10 -7.23 7.36
CA HIS A 383 -9.91 -8.66 7.63
C HIS A 383 -9.27 -8.89 9.00
N HIS A 384 -8.25 -8.09 9.34
CA HIS A 384 -7.55 -8.23 10.61
C HIS A 384 -8.43 -7.85 11.80
N ILE A 385 -9.24 -6.79 11.68
CA ILE A 385 -10.21 -6.39 12.72
C ILE A 385 -11.23 -7.51 12.94
N ILE A 386 -11.82 -8.02 11.85
CA ILE A 386 -12.83 -9.09 11.89
C ILE A 386 -12.24 -10.37 12.48
N ARG A 387 -11.06 -10.79 12.03
CA ARG A 387 -10.36 -11.97 12.55
C ARG A 387 -10.03 -11.82 14.04
N GLN A 388 -9.49 -10.67 14.44
CA GLN A 388 -9.20 -10.39 15.85
C GLN A 388 -10.47 -10.50 16.70
N TRP A 389 -11.60 -9.97 16.22
CA TRP A 389 -12.88 -10.14 16.90
C TRP A 389 -13.25 -11.60 17.00
N VAL A 390 -13.30 -12.37 15.90
CA VAL A 390 -13.68 -13.80 15.90
C VAL A 390 -12.83 -14.64 16.86
N ASP A 391 -11.53 -14.36 16.95
CA ASP A 391 -10.56 -15.07 17.79
C ASP A 391 -10.65 -14.71 19.29
N GLN A 392 -11.29 -13.59 19.65
CA GLN A 392 -11.56 -13.25 21.05
C GLN A 392 -12.58 -14.23 21.64
N LYS A 393 -12.24 -14.78 22.81
CA LYS A 393 -13.07 -15.72 23.58
C LYS A 393 -14.16 -15.02 24.37
#